data_AF-A0AAW0IVA1-F1
#
_entry.id   AF-A0AAW0IVA1-F1
#
_cell.length_a   1.000
_cell.length_b   1.000
_cell.length_c   1.000
_cell.angle_alpha   90.00
_cell.angle_beta   90.00
_cell.angle_gamma   90.00
#
_symmetry.space_group_name_H-M   'P 1'
#
loop_
_entity.id
_entity.type
_entity.pdbx_description
1 polymer ?
#
loop_
_entity_poly.entity_id
_entity_poly.type
_entity_poly.pdbx_seq_one_letter_code
_entity_poly.pdbx_strand_id
1 'polypeptide(L)'
;MEGTVFTPALEGMKHVKSEQGEILAQPFLEVCKQILPVIEKFGAAMALVKSDIGGNISRLESKYSSNPSEFNHLYSMVRAEVASKTAKGSSSCTNGLLWLTRAMDFLVELFRNLLEHKDWTMSQACSDSYGKTLKKWHGWLASSSFTVAMKLAPDRKKFMEVMGSGDIYGDIEKFCTNFYPFLEENHKFLVRCPILMELIGLL
;
A
#
# COMPACT_ATOMS: atom_id res chain seq x y z
N MET A 1 12.33 -17.02 17.53
CA MET A 1 11.73 -15.78 18.08
C MET A 1 10.49 -15.51 17.26
N GLU A 2 9.31 -15.60 17.86
CA GLU A 2 8.08 -15.10 17.23
C GLU A 2 8.27 -13.58 17.06
N GLY A 3 8.28 -13.11 15.82
CA GLY A 3 8.37 -11.70 15.49
C GLY A 3 6.98 -11.07 15.42
N THR A 4 6.94 -9.75 15.23
CA THR A 4 5.68 -9.05 14.97
C THR A 4 5.17 -9.39 13.57
N VAL A 5 3.92 -9.03 13.27
CA VAL A 5 3.34 -9.13 11.92
C VAL A 5 4.13 -8.35 10.86
N PHE A 6 5.01 -7.42 11.27
CA PHE A 6 5.86 -6.63 10.38
C PHE A 6 7.18 -7.32 10.03
N THR A 7 7.61 -8.33 10.79
CA THR A 7 8.92 -8.98 10.60
C THR A 7 9.15 -9.47 9.17
N PRO A 8 8.20 -10.17 8.51
CA PRO A 8 8.39 -10.61 7.12
C PRO A 8 8.60 -9.43 6.15
N ALA A 9 7.80 -8.37 6.32
CA ALA A 9 7.90 -7.16 5.48
C ALA A 9 9.24 -6.44 5.69
N LEU A 10 9.70 -6.32 6.94
CA LEU A 10 10.98 -5.70 7.27
C LEU A 10 12.17 -6.45 6.65
N GLU A 11 12.13 -7.78 6.66
CA GLU A 11 13.14 -8.60 5.98
C GLU A 11 13.04 -8.48 4.45
N GLY A 12 11.83 -8.53 3.91
CA GLY A 12 11.57 -8.40 2.47
C GLY A 12 12.06 -7.06 1.89
N MET A 13 11.94 -5.96 2.65
CA MET A 13 12.38 -4.62 2.21
C MET A 13 13.87 -4.55 1.85
N LYS A 14 14.72 -5.39 2.47
CA LYS A 14 16.16 -5.46 2.17
C LYS A 14 16.46 -5.88 0.73
N HIS A 15 15.49 -6.50 0.06
CA HIS A 15 15.61 -7.04 -1.28
C HIS A 15 14.79 -6.27 -2.33
N VAL A 16 14.17 -5.14 -1.95
CA VAL A 16 13.31 -4.34 -2.85
C VAL A 16 14.11 -3.64 -3.94
N LYS A 17 15.37 -3.30 -3.67
CA LYS A 17 16.24 -2.58 -4.61
C LYS A 17 17.20 -3.52 -5.32
N SER A 18 17.41 -3.29 -6.61
CA SER A 18 18.55 -3.84 -7.34
C SER A 18 19.86 -3.23 -6.85
N GLU A 19 20.99 -3.78 -7.28
CA GLU A 19 22.32 -3.20 -7.02
C GLU A 19 22.45 -1.77 -7.56
N GLN A 20 21.68 -1.42 -8.61
CA GLN A 20 21.63 -0.09 -9.21
C GLN A 20 20.61 0.84 -8.53
N GLY A 21 19.93 0.37 -7.48
CA GLY A 21 18.97 1.16 -6.71
C GLY A 21 17.59 1.27 -7.35
N GLU A 22 17.25 0.45 -8.35
CA GLU A 22 15.92 0.42 -8.96
C GLU A 22 14.96 -0.49 -8.18
N ILE A 23 13.66 -0.16 -8.13
CA ILE A 23 12.67 -1.02 -7.47
C ILE A 23 12.42 -2.27 -8.32
N LEU A 24 12.67 -3.44 -7.73
CA LEU A 24 12.34 -4.75 -8.29
C LEU A 24 10.85 -5.05 -8.07
N ALA A 25 10.19 -5.53 -9.12
CA ALA A 25 8.74 -5.74 -9.12
C ALA A 25 8.32 -6.79 -8.08
N GLN A 26 8.87 -8.00 -8.18
CA GLN A 26 8.45 -9.11 -7.31
C GLN A 26 8.76 -8.85 -5.82
N PRO A 27 9.97 -8.41 -5.41
CA PRO A 27 10.24 -8.07 -4.01
C PRO A 27 9.34 -6.96 -3.45
N PHE A 28 9.06 -5.90 -4.23
CA PHE A 28 8.16 -4.83 -3.79
C PHE A 28 6.73 -5.34 -3.57
N LEU A 29 6.20 -6.13 -4.50
CA LEU A 29 4.86 -6.73 -4.40
C LEU A 29 4.77 -7.71 -3.24
N GLU A 30 5.84 -8.46 -2.95
CA GLU A 30 5.90 -9.37 -1.81
C GLU A 30 5.79 -8.62 -0.48
N VAL A 31 6.53 -7.52 -0.31
CA VAL A 31 6.40 -6.65 0.87
C VAL A 31 4.98 -6.10 1.01
N CYS A 32 4.35 -5.68 -0.09
CA CYS A 32 2.96 -5.21 -0.08
C CYS A 32 1.96 -6.32 0.31
N LYS A 33 2.23 -7.58 -0.05
CA LYS A 33 1.39 -8.72 0.38
C LYS A 33 1.60 -9.05 1.86
N GLN A 34 2.84 -8.99 2.33
CA GLN A 34 3.22 -9.31 3.71
C GLN A 34 2.57 -8.39 4.75
N ILE A 35 2.11 -7.19 4.36
CA ILE A 35 1.37 -6.29 5.24
C ILE A 35 -0.16 -6.56 5.24
N LEU A 36 -0.70 -7.28 4.26
CA LEU A 36 -2.13 -7.60 4.19
C LEU A 36 -2.68 -8.34 5.43
N PRO A 37 -1.95 -9.27 6.08
CA PRO A 37 -2.41 -9.88 7.32
C PRO A 37 -2.72 -8.87 8.43
N VAL A 38 -2.07 -7.70 8.45
CA VAL A 38 -2.40 -6.61 9.39
C VAL A 38 -3.82 -6.10 9.14
N ILE A 39 -4.21 -5.98 7.87
CA ILE A 39 -5.55 -5.56 7.46
C ILE A 39 -6.59 -6.62 7.83
N GLU A 40 -6.25 -7.90 7.72
CA GLU A 40 -7.14 -8.99 8.15
C GLU A 40 -7.45 -8.93 9.66
N LYS A 41 -6.53 -8.42 10.47
CA LYS A 41 -6.73 -8.25 11.92
C LYS A 41 -7.79 -7.20 12.27
N PHE A 42 -8.18 -6.34 11.32
CA PHE A 42 -9.34 -5.45 11.49
C PHE A 42 -10.68 -6.19 11.37
N GLY A 43 -10.68 -7.47 11.01
CA GLY A 43 -11.88 -8.28 10.87
C GLY A 43 -12.67 -7.98 9.58
N ALA A 44 -13.93 -8.40 9.55
CA ALA A 44 -14.78 -8.30 8.36
C ALA A 44 -14.94 -6.87 7.82
N ALA A 45 -14.75 -5.87 8.68
CA ALA A 45 -14.78 -4.45 8.33
C ALA A 45 -13.82 -4.07 7.20
N MET A 46 -12.69 -4.76 7.08
CA MET A 46 -11.64 -4.43 6.11
C MET A 46 -11.53 -5.45 4.96
N ALA A 47 -12.49 -6.37 4.83
CA ALA A 47 -12.49 -7.35 3.73
C ALA A 47 -12.49 -6.67 2.34
N LEU A 48 -13.25 -5.57 2.20
CA LEU A 48 -13.28 -4.77 0.97
C LEU A 48 -11.94 -4.09 0.69
N VAL A 49 -11.28 -3.56 1.73
CA VAL A 49 -9.96 -2.92 1.61
C VAL A 49 -8.90 -3.94 1.22
N LYS A 50 -8.91 -5.12 1.85
CA LYS A 50 -8.02 -6.23 1.48
C LYS A 50 -8.24 -6.65 0.03
N SER A 51 -9.49 -6.79 -0.40
CA SER A 51 -9.81 -7.18 -1.78
C SER A 51 -9.31 -6.15 -2.80
N ASP A 52 -9.43 -4.86 -2.50
CA ASP A 52 -8.95 -3.80 -3.38
C ASP A 52 -7.41 -3.84 -3.52
N ILE A 53 -6.69 -3.87 -2.40
CA ILE A 53 -5.22 -3.94 -2.40
C ILE A 53 -4.74 -5.22 -3.06
N GLY A 54 -5.34 -6.37 -2.72
CA GLY A 54 -5.03 -7.67 -3.31
C GLY A 54 -5.26 -7.67 -4.82
N GLY A 55 -6.36 -7.08 -5.30
CA GLY A 55 -6.64 -6.94 -6.73
C GLY A 55 -5.58 -6.10 -7.46
N ASN A 56 -5.12 -5.01 -6.86
CA ASN A 56 -4.05 -4.18 -7.42
C ASN A 56 -2.71 -4.92 -7.48
N ILE A 57 -2.37 -5.70 -6.45
CA ILE A 57 -1.19 -6.57 -6.44
C ILE A 57 -1.29 -7.62 -7.55
N SER A 58 -2.40 -8.35 -7.64
CA SER A 58 -2.58 -9.41 -8.64
C SER A 58 -2.48 -8.89 -10.08
N ARG A 59 -2.91 -7.65 -10.36
CA ARG A 59 -2.72 -7.02 -11.68
C ARG A 59 -1.24 -6.84 -12.01
N LEU A 60 -0.43 -6.36 -11.06
CA LEU A 60 1.01 -6.17 -11.24
C LEU A 60 1.74 -7.53 -11.36
N GLU A 61 1.38 -8.50 -10.53
CA GLU A 61 1.93 -9.86 -10.60
C GLU A 61 1.60 -10.56 -11.92
N SER A 62 0.39 -10.35 -12.45
CA SER A 62 -0.01 -10.88 -13.76
C SER A 62 0.82 -10.27 -14.88
N LYS A 63 1.08 -8.96 -14.82
CA LYS A 63 1.96 -8.27 -15.78
C LYS A 63 3.39 -8.79 -15.67
N TYR A 64 3.96 -8.88 -14.47
CA TYR A 64 5.27 -9.48 -14.23
C TYR A 64 5.37 -10.89 -14.84
N SER A 65 4.40 -11.76 -14.55
CA SER A 65 4.39 -13.16 -14.99
C SER A 65 4.29 -13.30 -16.50
N SER A 66 3.76 -12.29 -17.21
CA SER A 66 3.68 -12.32 -18.68
C SER A 66 5.04 -12.25 -19.37
N ASN A 67 6.03 -11.60 -18.76
CA ASN A 67 7.42 -11.60 -19.21
C ASN A 67 8.35 -11.16 -18.06
N PRO A 68 8.78 -12.09 -17.17
CA PRO A 68 9.58 -11.73 -16.00
C PRO A 68 10.91 -11.04 -16.34
N SER A 69 11.50 -11.36 -17.50
CA SER A 69 12.75 -10.74 -17.96
C SER A 69 12.59 -9.26 -18.28
N GLU A 70 11.46 -8.89 -18.90
CA GLU A 70 11.14 -7.50 -19.27
C GLU A 70 10.58 -6.71 -18.09
N PHE A 71 9.83 -7.38 -17.21
CA PHE A 71 9.09 -6.78 -16.11
C PHE A 71 9.73 -6.95 -14.74
N ASN A 72 11.03 -7.30 -14.71
CA ASN A 72 11.79 -7.44 -13.47
C ASN A 72 11.79 -6.17 -12.60
N HIS A 73 11.77 -5.00 -13.24
CA HIS A 73 11.71 -3.71 -12.54
C HIS A 73 10.27 -3.18 -12.51
N LEU A 74 9.85 -2.63 -11.37
CA LEU A 74 8.47 -2.17 -11.16
C LEU A 74 8.01 -1.18 -12.25
N TYR A 75 8.88 -0.25 -12.63
CA TYR A 75 8.56 0.80 -13.58
C TYR A 75 8.66 0.37 -15.05
N SER A 76 9.27 -0.76 -15.37
CA SER A 76 9.28 -1.24 -16.76
C SER A 76 7.88 -1.67 -17.21
N MET A 77 7.07 -2.22 -16.30
CA MET A 77 5.66 -2.54 -16.55
C MET A 77 4.84 -1.32 -16.98
N VAL A 78 5.00 -0.20 -16.26
CA VAL A 78 4.30 1.05 -16.58
C VAL A 78 4.82 1.65 -17.87
N ARG A 79 6.14 1.67 -18.09
CA ARG A 79 6.73 2.16 -19.35
C ARG A 79 6.20 1.40 -20.56
N ALA A 80 6.06 0.09 -20.45
CA ALA A 80 5.49 -0.74 -21.52
C ALA A 80 4.02 -0.36 -21.81
N GLU A 81 3.19 -0.19 -20.78
CA GLU A 81 1.79 0.22 -20.97
C GLU A 81 1.64 1.64 -21.53
N VAL A 82 2.55 2.54 -21.18
CA VAL A 82 2.60 3.88 -21.76
C VAL A 82 2.96 3.81 -23.24
N ALA A 83 3.98 3.03 -23.61
CA ALA A 83 4.38 2.83 -25.00
C ALA A 83 3.28 2.19 -25.84
N SER A 84 2.53 1.24 -25.28
CA SER A 84 1.38 0.60 -25.95
C SER A 84 0.07 1.38 -25.86
N LYS A 85 0.06 2.57 -25.23
CA LYS A 85 -1.13 3.41 -25.01
C LYS A 85 -2.25 2.70 -24.23
N THR A 86 -1.91 1.73 -23.39
CA THR A 86 -2.88 0.99 -22.55
C THR A 86 -2.85 1.41 -21.07
N ALA A 87 -1.93 2.29 -20.67
CA ALA A 87 -1.78 2.75 -19.29
C ALA A 87 -3.04 3.38 -18.67
N LYS A 88 -3.96 3.91 -19.49
CA LYS A 88 -5.24 4.51 -19.03
C LYS A 88 -6.36 3.50 -18.80
N GLY A 89 -6.15 2.22 -19.13
CA GLY A 89 -7.15 1.19 -18.91
C GLY A 89 -7.43 1.01 -17.41
N SER A 90 -8.70 0.83 -17.04
CA SER A 90 -9.10 0.60 -15.64
C SER A 90 -8.48 -0.68 -15.06
N SER A 91 -8.19 -1.66 -15.90
CA SER A 91 -7.49 -2.91 -15.58
C SER A 91 -5.97 -2.88 -15.79
N SER A 92 -5.41 -1.73 -16.19
CA SER A 92 -3.97 -1.61 -16.44
C SER A 92 -3.14 -1.82 -15.18
N CYS A 93 -1.91 -2.32 -15.33
CA CYS A 93 -0.99 -2.46 -14.21
C CYS A 93 -0.56 -1.08 -13.68
N THR A 94 -0.58 -0.05 -14.53
CA THR A 94 -0.30 1.34 -14.15
C THR A 94 -1.35 1.86 -13.17
N ASN A 95 -2.63 1.65 -13.47
CA ASN A 95 -3.71 1.95 -12.52
C ASN A 95 -3.58 1.10 -11.25
N GLY A 96 -3.19 -0.17 -11.38
CA GLY A 96 -2.86 -1.03 -10.24
C GLY A 96 -1.78 -0.44 -9.33
N LEU A 97 -0.64 0.02 -9.89
CA LEU A 97 0.45 0.63 -9.13
C LEU A 97 0.02 1.94 -8.44
N LEU A 98 -0.78 2.75 -9.13
CA LEU A 98 -1.31 3.99 -8.57
C LEU A 98 -2.15 3.74 -7.31
N TRP A 99 -3.15 2.85 -7.41
CA TRP A 99 -4.04 2.57 -6.30
C TRP A 99 -3.35 1.78 -5.18
N LEU A 100 -2.43 0.88 -5.52
CA LEU A 100 -1.58 0.22 -4.54
C LEU A 100 -0.74 1.22 -3.76
N THR A 101 -0.08 2.17 -4.44
CA THR A 101 0.74 3.20 -3.78
C THR A 101 -0.11 4.05 -2.84
N ARG A 102 -1.29 4.51 -3.28
CA ARG A 102 -2.22 5.30 -2.45
C ARG A 102 -2.74 4.52 -1.23
N ALA A 103 -3.01 3.22 -1.38
CA ALA A 103 -3.43 2.38 -0.27
C ALA A 103 -2.28 2.15 0.73
N MET A 104 -1.05 2.01 0.24
CA MET A 104 0.14 1.92 1.08
C MET A 104 0.44 3.23 1.81
N ASP A 105 0.21 4.40 1.20
CA ASP A 105 0.30 5.70 1.89
C ASP A 105 -0.65 5.73 3.10
N PHE A 106 -1.88 5.26 2.92
CA PHE A 106 -2.86 5.19 4.00
C PHE A 106 -2.39 4.30 5.15
N LEU A 107 -1.82 3.12 4.86
CA LEU A 107 -1.32 2.21 5.89
C LEU A 107 -0.13 2.81 6.64
N VAL A 108 0.82 3.42 5.93
CA VAL A 108 1.96 4.10 6.56
C VAL A 108 1.48 5.24 7.46
N GLU A 109 0.52 6.04 7.02
CA GLU A 109 -0.03 7.13 7.83
C GLU A 109 -0.81 6.60 9.05
N LEU A 110 -1.59 5.53 8.89
CA LEU A 110 -2.27 4.85 9.99
C LEU A 110 -1.27 4.36 11.03
N PHE A 111 -0.20 3.73 10.59
CA PHE A 111 0.86 3.24 11.46
C PHE A 111 1.57 4.38 12.22
N ARG A 112 1.87 5.51 11.56
CA ARG A 112 2.40 6.71 12.24
C ARG A 112 1.43 7.24 13.29
N ASN A 113 0.15 7.37 12.94
CA ASN A 113 -0.88 7.80 13.89
C ASN A 113 -1.01 6.84 15.10
N LEU A 114 -0.84 5.53 14.89
CA LEU A 114 -0.80 4.56 15.99
C LEU A 114 0.44 4.72 16.88
N LEU A 115 1.58 5.18 16.35
CA LEU A 115 2.76 5.48 17.16
C LEU A 115 2.61 6.79 17.97
N GLU A 116 2.19 7.85 17.29
CA GLU A 116 2.19 9.22 17.81
C GLU A 116 1.04 9.46 18.79
N HIS A 117 -0.15 8.93 18.49
CA HIS A 117 -1.37 9.21 19.25
C HIS A 117 -1.83 7.96 20.01
N LYS A 118 -1.19 7.68 21.15
CA LYS A 118 -1.46 6.46 21.96
C LYS A 118 -2.86 6.41 22.57
N ASP A 119 -3.49 7.57 22.73
CA ASP A 119 -4.81 7.78 23.32
C ASP A 119 -5.96 7.77 22.30
N TRP A 120 -5.65 7.85 21.00
CA TRP A 120 -6.67 7.80 19.95
C TRP A 120 -7.30 6.43 19.83
N THR A 121 -8.62 6.41 19.61
CA THR A 121 -9.35 5.23 19.14
C THR A 121 -8.88 4.81 17.75
N MET A 122 -9.11 3.55 17.38
CA MET A 122 -8.78 3.05 16.04
C MET A 122 -9.51 3.84 14.95
N SER A 123 -10.78 4.22 15.19
CA SER A 123 -11.56 5.02 14.24
C SER A 123 -10.98 6.42 14.03
N GLN A 124 -10.47 7.07 15.08
CA GLN A 124 -9.79 8.36 14.96
C GLN A 124 -8.51 8.23 14.12
N ALA A 125 -7.64 7.27 14.43
CA ALA A 125 -6.40 7.03 13.68
C ALA A 125 -6.66 6.73 12.21
N CYS A 126 -7.61 5.84 11.90
CA CYS A 126 -7.98 5.53 10.52
C CYS A 126 -8.63 6.73 9.80
N SER A 127 -9.51 7.48 10.46
CA SER A 127 -10.22 8.61 9.83
C SER A 127 -9.27 9.75 9.48
N ASP A 128 -8.32 10.06 10.37
CA ASP A 128 -7.28 11.05 10.11
C ASP A 128 -6.38 10.61 8.94
N SER A 129 -5.87 9.38 9.00
CA SER A 129 -5.03 8.80 7.93
C SER A 129 -5.73 8.83 6.58
N TYR A 130 -7.01 8.46 6.55
CA TYR A 130 -7.84 8.50 5.35
C TYR A 130 -8.00 9.92 4.80
N GLY A 131 -8.24 10.89 5.69
CA GLY A 131 -8.34 12.30 5.34
C GLY A 131 -7.08 12.84 4.66
N LYS A 132 -5.90 12.48 5.16
CA LYS A 132 -4.60 12.91 4.62
C LYS A 132 -4.22 12.23 3.29
N THR A 133 -4.73 11.02 3.03
CA THR A 133 -4.25 10.16 1.93
C THR A 133 -5.32 9.89 0.86
N LEU A 134 -6.26 8.99 1.13
CA LEU A 134 -7.18 8.41 0.16
C LEU A 134 -8.42 9.26 -0.12
N LYS A 135 -8.87 10.08 0.85
CA LYS A 135 -10.15 10.79 0.76
C LYS A 135 -10.29 11.64 -0.50
N LYS A 136 -9.23 12.34 -0.90
CA LYS A 136 -9.21 13.19 -2.10
C LYS A 136 -9.36 12.40 -3.42
N TRP A 137 -9.10 11.09 -3.40
CA TRP A 137 -9.19 10.22 -4.57
C TRP A 137 -10.47 9.39 -4.62
N HIS A 138 -11.16 9.24 -3.49
CA HIS A 138 -12.37 8.44 -3.39
C HIS A 138 -13.60 9.24 -3.76
N GLY A 139 -14.39 8.74 -4.70
CA GLY A 139 -15.74 9.24 -4.95
C GLY A 139 -16.67 9.02 -3.75
N TRP A 140 -17.90 9.54 -3.85
CA TRP A 140 -18.88 9.49 -2.75
C TRP A 140 -19.18 8.06 -2.28
N LEU A 141 -19.24 7.10 -3.20
CA LEU A 141 -19.53 5.70 -2.89
C LEU A 141 -18.40 5.08 -2.06
N ALA A 142 -17.16 5.21 -2.51
CA ALA A 142 -15.99 4.69 -1.78
C ALA A 142 -15.80 5.39 -0.42
N SER A 143 -16.05 6.70 -0.35
CA SER A 143 -16.00 7.47 0.90
C SER A 143 -17.08 7.04 1.91
N SER A 144 -18.28 6.72 1.42
CA SER A 144 -19.37 6.20 2.25
C SER A 144 -19.05 4.80 2.78
N SER A 145 -18.52 3.92 1.93
CA SER A 145 -18.07 2.59 2.34
C SER A 145 -16.99 2.65 3.41
N PHE A 146 -16.02 3.57 3.29
CA PHE A 146 -15.01 3.79 4.33
C PHE A 146 -15.66 4.20 5.66
N THR A 147 -16.60 5.14 5.63
CA THR A 147 -17.32 5.61 6.84
C THR A 147 -18.05 4.46 7.55
N VAL A 148 -18.67 3.56 6.79
CA VAL A 148 -19.30 2.35 7.35
C VAL A 148 -18.25 1.41 7.93
N ALA A 149 -17.15 1.17 7.23
CA ALA A 149 -16.07 0.32 7.71
C ALA A 149 -15.46 0.82 9.03
N MET A 150 -15.38 2.15 9.23
CA MET A 150 -14.92 2.75 10.49
C MET A 150 -15.83 2.49 11.68
N LYS A 151 -17.14 2.32 11.47
CA LYS A 151 -18.07 1.91 12.53
C LYS A 151 -17.84 0.47 12.98
N LEU A 152 -17.17 -0.32 12.16
CA LEU A 152 -16.85 -1.72 12.41
C LEU A 152 -15.36 -1.93 12.76
N ALA A 153 -14.59 -0.84 12.88
CA ALA A 153 -13.18 -0.92 13.26
C ALA A 153 -13.03 -1.57 14.65
N PRO A 154 -11.99 -2.38 14.87
CA PRO A 154 -11.79 -3.05 16.14
C PRO A 154 -11.44 -2.04 17.25
N ASP A 155 -11.57 -2.47 18.49
CA ASP A 155 -10.92 -1.79 19.61
C ASP A 155 -9.41 -1.72 19.38
N ARG A 156 -8.81 -0.58 19.73
CA ARG A 156 -7.37 -0.34 19.52
C ARG A 156 -6.51 -1.32 20.30
N LYS A 157 -6.82 -1.53 21.58
CA LYS A 157 -6.00 -2.39 22.44
C LYS A 157 -6.01 -3.81 21.88
N LYS A 158 -7.19 -4.32 21.53
CA LYS A 158 -7.35 -5.62 20.89
C LYS A 158 -6.59 -5.71 19.56
N PHE A 159 -6.62 -4.66 18.75
CA PHE A 159 -5.85 -4.61 17.50
C PHE A 159 -4.34 -4.68 17.74
N MET A 160 -3.81 -3.91 18.69
CA MET A 160 -2.38 -3.93 19.00
C MET A 160 -1.95 -5.30 19.56
N GLU A 161 -2.78 -5.95 20.37
CA GLU A 161 -2.50 -7.30 20.91
C GLU A 161 -2.38 -8.37 19.81
N VAL A 162 -3.16 -8.27 18.72
CA VAL A 162 -3.11 -9.25 17.61
C VAL A 162 -2.00 -8.97 16.59
N MET A 163 -1.24 -7.88 16.73
CA MET A 163 -0.08 -7.57 15.89
C MET A 163 1.19 -8.34 16.29
N GLY A 164 1.12 -9.16 17.33
CA GLY A 164 2.15 -10.13 17.71
C GLY A 164 2.80 -9.84 19.06
N SER A 165 3.62 -10.77 19.51
CA SER A 165 4.46 -10.64 20.69
C SER A 165 5.81 -10.04 20.28
N GLY A 166 6.23 -8.94 20.89
CA GLY A 166 7.50 -8.27 20.57
C GLY A 166 7.44 -6.75 20.63
N ASP A 167 8.49 -6.10 20.11
CA ASP A 167 8.57 -4.65 20.00
C ASP A 167 7.75 -4.14 18.80
N ILE A 168 6.42 -4.21 18.93
CA ILE A 168 5.48 -3.76 17.90
C ILE A 168 5.72 -2.29 17.53
N TYR A 169 5.98 -1.43 18.52
CA TYR A 169 6.17 0.00 18.26
C TYR A 169 7.46 0.24 17.46
N GLY A 170 8.58 -0.37 17.85
CA GLY A 170 9.83 -0.26 17.11
C GLY A 170 9.73 -0.87 15.71
N ASP A 171 9.00 -1.96 15.52
CA ASP A 171 8.83 -2.55 14.19
C ASP A 171 7.90 -1.74 13.29
N ILE A 172 6.84 -1.12 13.83
CA ILE A 172 6.03 -0.14 13.10
C ILE A 172 6.88 1.05 12.66
N GLU A 173 7.71 1.59 13.56
CA GLU A 173 8.59 2.73 13.27
C GLU A 173 9.58 2.39 12.14
N LYS A 174 10.24 1.22 12.23
CA LYS A 174 11.13 0.72 11.16
C LYS A 174 10.38 0.54 9.85
N PHE A 175 9.17 -0.02 9.88
CA PHE A 175 8.37 -0.22 8.67
C PHE A 175 8.07 1.12 8.00
N CYS A 176 7.56 2.10 8.76
CA CYS A 176 7.24 3.42 8.23
C CYS A 176 8.47 4.13 7.66
N THR A 177 9.60 4.03 8.36
CA THR A 177 10.87 4.67 7.97
C THR A 177 11.44 4.05 6.70
N ASN A 178 11.42 2.71 6.61
CA ASN A 178 12.07 1.99 5.51
C ASN A 178 11.19 1.85 4.27
N PHE A 179 9.87 1.82 4.44
CA PHE A 179 8.92 1.61 3.34
C PHE A 179 8.55 2.92 2.63
N TYR A 180 8.41 4.01 3.37
CA TYR A 180 7.99 5.30 2.82
C TYR A 180 8.87 5.81 1.65
N PRO A 181 10.20 5.65 1.66
CA PRO A 181 11.05 6.02 0.50
C PRO A 181 10.65 5.33 -0.80
N PHE A 182 10.16 4.08 -0.77
CA PHE A 182 9.66 3.40 -1.98
C PHE A 182 8.37 4.04 -2.51
N LEU A 183 7.49 4.48 -1.61
CA LEU A 183 6.26 5.19 -1.99
C LEU A 183 6.58 6.57 -2.57
N GLU A 184 7.54 7.29 -1.99
CA GLU A 184 8.02 8.56 -2.56
C GLU A 184 8.55 8.38 -3.98
N GLU A 185 9.30 7.31 -4.25
CA GLU A 185 9.79 7.02 -5.59
C GLU A 185 8.65 6.69 -6.55
N ASN A 186 7.67 5.91 -6.12
CA ASN A 186 6.47 5.62 -6.91
C ASN A 186 5.72 6.91 -7.26
N HIS A 187 5.50 7.80 -6.29
CA HIS A 187 4.87 9.10 -6.52
C HIS A 187 5.69 9.93 -7.51
N LYS A 188 7.01 10.06 -7.31
CA LYS A 188 7.92 10.79 -8.21
C LYS A 188 7.88 10.23 -9.63
N PHE A 189 7.82 8.91 -9.79
CA PHE A 189 7.70 8.27 -11.09
C PHE A 189 6.34 8.54 -11.75
N LEU A 190 5.24 8.34 -11.01
CA LEU A 190 3.87 8.47 -11.52
C LEU A 190 3.54 9.92 -11.94
N VAL A 191 4.03 10.94 -11.22
CA VAL A 191 3.79 12.36 -11.58
C VAL A 191 4.64 12.85 -12.75
N ARG A 192 5.79 12.21 -13.03
CA ARG A 192 6.69 12.61 -14.13
C ARG A 192 6.21 12.15 -15.51
N CYS A 193 5.19 11.31 -15.58
CA CYS A 193 4.64 10.86 -16.85
C CYS A 193 3.39 11.69 -17.19
N PRO A 194 3.42 12.56 -18.22
CA PRO A 194 2.28 13.43 -18.57
C PRO A 194 0.99 12.66 -18.83
N ILE A 195 1.11 11.46 -19.44
CA ILE A 195 -0.03 10.56 -19.72
C ILE A 195 -0.67 10.06 -18.42
N LEU A 196 0.12 9.94 -17.34
CA LEU A 196 -0.34 9.51 -16.03
C LEU A 196 -0.87 10.67 -15.19
N MET A 197 -0.48 11.92 -15.47
CA MET A 197 -1.01 13.10 -14.78
C MET A 197 -2.54 13.23 -14.92
N GLU A 198 -3.09 12.86 -16.08
CA GLU A 198 -4.54 12.75 -16.28
C GLU A 198 -5.17 11.60 -15.49
N LEU A 199 -4.49 10.44 -15.38
CA LEU A 199 -4.98 9.29 -14.59
C LEU A 199 -5.00 9.58 -13.08
N ILE A 200 -4.05 10.36 -12.61
CA ILE A 200 -3.95 10.77 -11.21
C ILE A 200 -4.78 12.01 -10.90
N GLY A 201 -5.52 12.58 -11.86
CA GLY A 201 -6.38 13.74 -11.66
C GLY A 201 -5.63 15.03 -11.33
N LEU A 202 -4.41 15.18 -11.85
CA LEU A 202 -3.57 16.39 -11.71
C LEU A 202 -3.58 17.29 -12.95
N LEU A 203 -4.29 16.87 -14.01
CA LEU A 203 -4.67 17.63 -15.20
C LEU A 203 -6.15 17.37 -15.47
#